data_AF-A0A7C6URQ8-F1
#
_entry.id   AF-A0A7C6URQ8-F1
#
_cell.length_a   1.000
_cell.length_b   1.000
_cell.length_c   1.000
_cell.angle_alpha   90.00
_cell.angle_beta   90.00
_cell.angle_gamma   90.00
#
_symmetry.space_group_name_H-M   'P 1'
#
loop_
_entity.id
_entity.type
_entity.pdbx_description
1 polymer ?
#
loop_
_entity_poly.entity_id
_entity_poly.type
_entity_poly.pdbx_seq_one_letter_code
_entity_poly.pdbx_strand_id
1 'polypeptide(L)'
;MNRLTVLLLCFFLSACLFRPALAAPQAAPLLPFGEELQPLSPEELAEVTGKYHVVLALAALGAVSGTVQYLVETPRDEWVFAAVALNAAAKAVDTVFAFVVGMLAFY
;
A
#
# COMPACT_ATOMS: atom_id res chain seq x y z
N MET A 1 -27.21 -0.64 3.87
CA MET A 1 -25.95 -0.55 3.09
C MET A 1 -26.33 -0.33 1.63
N ASN A 2 -26.12 0.88 1.11
CA ASN A 2 -26.71 1.28 -0.18
C ASN A 2 -25.91 0.68 -1.34
N ARG A 3 -26.59 0.26 -2.41
CA ARG A 3 -25.97 -0.34 -3.61
C ARG A 3 -24.88 0.56 -4.21
N LEU A 4 -25.04 1.87 -4.07
CA LEU A 4 -24.06 2.88 -4.46
C LEU A 4 -22.73 2.77 -3.69
N THR A 5 -22.78 2.48 -2.39
CA THR A 5 -21.58 2.35 -1.55
C THR A 5 -20.74 1.14 -1.94
N VAL A 6 -21.40 0.02 -2.28
CA VAL A 6 -20.73 -1.19 -2.76
C VAL A 6 -20.06 -0.94 -4.11
N LEU A 7 -20.74 -0.24 -5.02
CA LEU A 7 -20.17 0.11 -6.32
C LEU A 7 -18.94 1.03 -6.21
N LEU A 8 -18.97 2.02 -5.31
CA LEU A 8 -17.84 2.89 -5.05
C LEU A 8 -16.65 2.13 -4.45
N LEU A 9 -16.91 1.21 -3.54
CA LEU A 9 -15.88 0.34 -2.96
C LEU A 9 -15.24 -0.55 -4.03
N CYS A 10 -16.05 -1.19 -4.87
CA CYS A 10 -15.57 -2.02 -5.99
C CYS A 10 -14.77 -1.20 -7.01
N PHE A 11 -15.20 0.04 -7.29
CA PHE A 11 -14.48 0.95 -8.17
C PHE A 11 -13.14 1.41 -7.59
N PHE A 12 -13.09 1.67 -6.28
CA PHE A 12 -11.86 2.08 -5.61
C PHE A 12 -10.86 0.91 -5.55
N LEU A 13 -11.35 -0.29 -5.21
CA LEU A 13 -10.55 -1.52 -5.22
C LEU A 13 -10.03 -1.85 -6.61
N SER A 14 -10.84 -1.72 -7.66
CA SER A 14 -10.38 -1.94 -9.03
C SER A 14 -9.35 -0.88 -9.44
N ALA A 15 -9.59 0.40 -9.17
CA ALA A 15 -8.64 1.48 -9.49
C ALA A 15 -7.28 1.31 -8.79
N CYS A 16 -7.25 0.80 -7.56
CA CYS A 16 -6.03 0.45 -6.84
C CYS A 16 -5.28 -0.74 -7.47
N LEU A 17 -6.00 -1.74 -7.98
CA LEU A 17 -5.42 -2.94 -8.60
C LEU A 17 -4.95 -2.72 -10.04
N PHE A 18 -5.55 -1.79 -10.79
CA PHE A 18 -5.21 -1.50 -12.20
C PHE A 18 -4.10 -0.44 -12.39
N ARG A 19 -3.65 0.22 -11.32
CA ARG A 19 -2.59 1.24 -11.40
C ARG A 19 -1.18 0.77 -11.79
N PRO A 20 -0.75 -0.51 -11.66
CA PRO A 20 0.57 -0.89 -12.15
C PRO A 20 0.64 -1.09 -13.67
N ALA A 21 -0.49 -1.06 -14.40
CA ALA A 21 -0.51 -1.38 -15.84
C ALA A 21 -0.46 -0.17 -16.80
N LEU A 22 -0.62 1.07 -16.32
CA LEU A 22 -0.71 2.27 -17.18
C LEU A 22 0.34 3.34 -16.90
N ALA A 23 1.36 3.06 -16.09
CA ALA A 23 2.48 3.96 -15.88
C ALA A 23 3.63 3.67 -16.86
N ALA A 24 3.43 3.99 -18.14
CA ALA A 24 4.51 4.19 -19.11
C ALA A 24 4.04 5.15 -20.23
N PRO A 25 4.85 6.09 -20.75
CA PRO A 25 6.05 6.73 -20.21
C PRO A 25 5.76 8.20 -19.86
N GLN A 26 6.13 8.66 -18.67
CA GLN A 26 6.17 10.11 -18.39
C GLN A 26 7.54 10.62 -18.83
N ALA A 27 7.53 11.62 -19.72
CA ALA A 27 8.72 12.30 -20.21
C ALA A 27 9.66 12.68 -19.06
N ALA A 28 10.95 12.46 -19.26
CA ALA A 28 11.99 12.55 -18.25
C ALA A 28 11.94 13.88 -17.46
N PRO A 29 11.73 13.85 -16.13
CA PRO A 29 12.07 14.99 -15.30
C PRO A 29 13.59 15.02 -15.14
N LEU A 30 14.19 16.21 -15.33
CA LEU A 30 15.59 16.49 -15.07
C LEU A 30 15.94 16.07 -13.62
N LEU A 31 16.58 14.91 -13.49
CA LEU A 31 17.10 14.37 -12.22
C LEU A 31 18.54 14.86 -12.00
N PRO A 32 18.91 15.30 -10.78
CA PRO A 32 20.24 15.82 -10.46
C PRO A 32 21.32 14.74 -10.33
N PHE A 33 21.00 13.47 -10.61
CA PHE A 33 21.94 12.35 -10.60
C PHE A 33 22.19 11.93 -12.05
N GLY A 34 23.42 12.18 -12.50
CA GLY A 34 23.88 11.82 -13.84
C GLY A 34 24.04 10.30 -14.04
N GLU A 35 23.94 9.93 -15.31
CA GLU A 35 24.35 8.71 -15.98
C GLU A 35 23.62 7.39 -15.61
N GLU A 36 22.77 7.00 -16.57
CA GLU A 36 22.34 5.65 -16.90
C GLU A 36 21.63 4.86 -15.80
N LEU A 37 20.29 4.98 -15.79
CA LEU A 37 19.42 3.95 -15.24
C LEU A 37 19.66 2.66 -16.03
N GLN A 38 20.65 1.86 -15.63
CA GLN A 38 20.80 0.51 -16.14
C GLN A 38 19.53 -0.27 -15.80
N PRO A 39 18.87 -0.88 -16.78
CA PRO A 39 17.75 -1.75 -16.51
C PRO A 39 18.22 -2.86 -15.57
N LEU A 40 17.46 -3.11 -14.50
CA LEU A 40 17.68 -4.26 -13.63
C LEU A 40 17.72 -5.53 -14.47
N SER A 41 18.67 -6.41 -14.18
CA SER A 41 18.65 -7.76 -14.73
C SER A 41 17.35 -8.48 -14.32
N PRO A 42 16.87 -9.48 -15.10
CA PRO A 42 15.69 -10.25 -14.73
C PRO A 42 15.75 -10.83 -13.32
N GLU A 43 16.95 -11.21 -12.86
CA GLU A 43 17.21 -11.72 -11.52
C GLU A 43 17.01 -10.64 -10.44
N GLU A 44 17.60 -9.46 -10.61
CA GLU A 44 17.44 -8.35 -9.67
C GLU A 44 15.99 -7.82 -9.66
N LEU A 45 15.33 -7.81 -10.82
CA LEU A 45 13.92 -7.44 -10.93
C LEU A 45 13.03 -8.44 -10.18
N ALA A 46 13.32 -9.74 -10.26
CA ALA A 46 12.58 -10.77 -9.53
C ALA A 46 12.77 -10.63 -8.02
N GLU A 47 13.98 -10.29 -7.56
CA GLU A 47 14.25 -10.02 -6.14
C GLU A 47 13.47 -8.79 -5.63
N VAL A 48 13.49 -7.69 -6.38
CA VAL A 48 12.75 -6.47 -6.04
C VAL A 48 11.24 -6.72 -6.06
N THR A 49 10.75 -7.46 -7.04
CA THR A 49 9.32 -7.81 -7.16
C THR A 49 8.88 -8.71 -6.01
N GLY A 50 9.70 -9.69 -5.62
CA GLY A 50 9.45 -10.54 -4.45
C GLY A 50 9.37 -9.73 -3.16
N LYS A 51 10.33 -8.82 -2.94
CA LYS A 51 10.32 -7.91 -1.78
C LYS A 51 9.12 -6.97 -1.78
N TYR A 52 8.71 -6.47 -2.95
CA TYR A 52 7.53 -5.64 -3.10
C TYR A 52 6.24 -6.38 -2.71
N HIS A 53 6.09 -7.65 -3.11
CA HIS A 53 4.94 -8.46 -2.71
C HIS A 53 4.87 -8.68 -1.19
N VAL A 54 6.01 -8.87 -0.53
CA VAL A 54 6.06 -8.97 0.94
C VAL A 54 5.61 -7.66 1.60
N VAL A 55 6.11 -6.52 1.11
CA VAL A 55 5.70 -5.19 1.62
C VAL A 55 4.20 -4.96 1.40
N LEU A 56 3.67 -5.32 0.23
CA LEU A 56 2.25 -5.19 -0.08
C LEU A 56 1.38 -6.07 0.83
N ALA A 57 1.80 -7.32 1.07
CA ALA A 57 1.11 -8.24 1.97
C ALA A 57 1.10 -7.71 3.42
N LEU A 58 2.23 -7.18 3.90
CA LEU A 58 2.34 -6.57 5.23
C LEU A 58 1.47 -5.31 5.36
N ALA A 59 1.46 -4.46 4.34
CA ALA A 59 0.58 -3.29 4.30
C ALA A 59 -0.90 -3.70 4.36
N ALA A 60 -1.29 -4.74 3.63
CA ALA A 60 -2.66 -5.26 3.67
C ALA A 60 -3.03 -5.82 5.05
N LEU A 61 -2.13 -6.57 5.69
CA LEU A 61 -2.34 -7.08 7.05
C LEU A 61 -2.46 -5.94 8.07
N GLY A 62 -1.61 -4.92 7.97
CA GLY A 62 -1.69 -3.73 8.81
C GLY A 62 -3.01 -2.97 8.60
N ALA A 63 -3.46 -2.82 7.35
CA ALA A 63 -4.73 -2.17 7.04
C ALA A 63 -5.94 -2.91 7.64
N VAL A 64 -5.94 -4.25 7.54
CA VAL A 64 -6.98 -5.08 8.14
C VAL A 64 -6.94 -4.96 9.67
N SER A 65 -5.76 -5.02 10.28
CA SER A 65 -5.65 -4.92 11.74
C SER A 65 -6.13 -3.56 12.25
N GLY A 66 -5.78 -2.46 11.57
CA GLY A 66 -6.25 -1.13 11.93
C GLY A 66 -7.74 -0.92 11.74
N THR A 67 -8.30 -1.53 10.69
CA THR A 67 -9.76 -1.54 10.49
C THR A 67 -10.45 -2.27 11.63
N VAL A 68 -9.99 -3.49 11.97
CA VAL A 68 -10.58 -4.28 13.05
C VAL A 68 -10.43 -3.56 14.39
N GLN A 69 -9.27 -2.97 14.66
CA GLN A 69 -9.01 -2.22 15.89
C GLN A 69 -10.03 -1.07 16.04
N TYR A 70 -10.20 -0.24 15.00
CA TYR A 70 -11.17 0.85 15.04
C TYR A 70 -12.61 0.35 15.27
N LEU A 71 -13.02 -0.72 14.59
CA LEU A 71 -14.37 -1.27 14.72
C LEU A 71 -14.65 -1.90 16.09
N VAL A 72 -13.61 -2.41 16.76
CA VAL A 72 -13.71 -3.00 18.10
C VAL A 72 -13.70 -1.91 19.18
N GLU A 73 -12.85 -0.89 19.03
CA GLU A 73 -12.68 0.16 20.04
C GLU A 73 -13.74 1.27 19.93
N THR A 74 -14.34 1.46 18.76
CA THR A 74 -15.33 2.52 18.52
C THR A 74 -16.75 1.96 18.62
N PRO A 75 -17.64 2.56 19.44
CA PRO A 75 -19.06 2.26 19.45
C PRO A 75 -19.67 2.35 18.04
N ARG A 76 -20.60 1.44 17.73
CA ARG A 76 -21.12 1.28 16.36
C ARG A 76 -21.82 2.52 15.81
N ASP A 77 -22.48 3.26 16.68
CA ASP A 77 -23.17 4.52 16.39
C ASP A 77 -22.21 5.67 16.04
N GLU A 78 -20.93 5.54 16.40
CA GLU A 78 -19.87 6.51 16.14
C GLU A 78 -18.97 6.12 14.96
N TRP A 79 -19.29 5.05 14.24
CA TRP A 79 -18.49 4.61 13.09
C TRP A 79 -18.50 5.62 11.96
N VAL A 80 -17.32 6.12 11.62
CA VAL A 80 -17.10 7.01 10.49
C VAL A 80 -16.17 6.34 9.48
N PHE A 81 -16.62 6.19 8.24
CA PHE A 81 -15.84 5.57 7.17
C PHE A 81 -14.46 6.22 6.96
N ALA A 82 -14.36 7.54 7.08
CA ALA A 82 -13.09 8.25 6.99
C ALA A 82 -12.12 7.85 8.12
N ALA A 83 -12.65 7.65 9.33
CA ALA A 83 -11.84 7.21 10.47
C ALA A 83 -11.40 5.74 10.31
N VAL A 84 -12.26 4.87 9.77
CA VAL A 84 -11.88 3.49 9.40
C VAL A 84 -10.72 3.50 8.41
N ALA A 85 -10.84 4.27 7.33
CA ALA A 85 -9.82 4.36 6.29
C ALA A 85 -8.50 4.94 6.83
N LEU A 86 -8.58 5.94 7.71
CA LEU A 86 -7.40 6.53 8.34
C LEU A 86 -6.70 5.52 9.27
N ASN A 87 -7.45 4.78 10.09
CA ASN A 87 -6.88 3.76 10.98
C ASN A 87 -6.26 2.60 10.19
N ALA A 88 -6.91 2.17 9.10
CA ALA A 88 -6.36 1.19 8.18
C ALA A 88 -5.04 1.69 7.57
N ALA A 89 -5.02 2.91 7.04
CA ALA A 89 -3.81 3.48 6.43
C ALA A 89 -2.67 3.65 7.46
N ALA A 90 -2.98 4.17 8.66
CA ALA A 90 -2.01 4.34 9.73
C ALA A 90 -1.35 3.01 10.11
N LYS A 91 -2.14 1.96 10.33
CA LYS A 91 -1.60 0.65 10.71
C LYS A 91 -0.90 -0.08 9.57
N ALA A 92 -1.31 0.14 8.32
CA ALA A 92 -0.57 -0.34 7.16
C ALA A 92 0.84 0.26 7.12
N VAL A 93 0.96 1.58 7.32
CA VAL A 93 2.24 2.29 7.35
C VAL A 93 3.09 1.84 8.53
N ASP A 94 2.52 1.78 9.74
CA ASP A 94 3.24 1.33 10.95
C ASP A 94 3.81 -0.08 10.79
N THR A 95 3.02 -0.99 10.20
CA THR A 95 3.43 -2.39 9.99
C THR A 95 4.59 -2.50 9.00
N VAL A 96 4.51 -1.77 7.88
CA VAL A 96 5.62 -1.71 6.91
C VAL A 96 6.85 -1.05 7.50
N PHE A 97 6.68 0.06 8.23
CA PHE A 97 7.77 0.76 8.86
C PHE A 97 8.49 -0.13 9.89
N ALA A 98 7.74 -0.81 10.77
CA ALA A 98 8.30 -1.75 11.73
C ALA A 98 9.08 -2.89 11.06
N PHE A 99 8.57 -3.40 9.94
CA PHE A 99 9.29 -4.42 9.15
C PHE A 99 10.60 -3.89 8.56
N VAL A 100 10.58 -2.69 7.96
CA VAL A 100 11.79 -2.07 7.38
C VAL A 100 12.83 -1.77 8.46
N VAL A 101 12.42 -1.17 9.58
CA VAL A 101 13.33 -0.91 10.71
C VAL A 101 13.86 -2.22 11.28
N GLY A 102 13.02 -3.24 11.41
CA GLY A 102 13.42 -4.58 11.82
C GLY A 102 14.49 -5.16 10.89
N MET A 103 14.29 -5.11 9.58
CA MET A 103 15.30 -5.56 8.61
C MET A 103 16.63 -4.83 8.74
N LEU A 104 16.61 -3.51 8.95
CA LEU A 104 17.82 -2.70 9.09
C LEU A 104 18.55 -2.96 10.41
N ALA A 105 17.85 -3.41 11.46
CA ALA A 105 18.48 -3.74 12.75
C ALA A 105 19.23 -5.08 12.75
N PHE A 106 19.01 -5.94 11.75
CA PHE A 106 19.67 -7.24 11.61
C PHE A 106 20.79 -7.25 10.54
N TYR A 107 21.10 -6.09 9.93
CA TYR A 107 22.25 -5.86 9.05
C TYR A 107 23.31 -5.02 9.76
#